data_AF-A0A8H9FR37-F1
#
_entry.id   AF-A0A8H9FR37-F1
#
_cell.length_a   1.000
_cell.length_b   1.000
_cell.length_c   1.000
_cell.angle_alpha   90.00
_cell.angle_beta   90.00
_cell.angle_gamma   90.00
#
_symmetry.space_group_name_H-M   'P 1'
#
loop_
_entity.id
_entity.type
_entity.pdbx_description
1 polymer ?
#
loop_
_entity_poly.entity_id
_entity_poly.type
_entity_poly.pdbx_seq_one_letter_code
_entity_poly.pdbx_strand_id
1 'polypeptide(L)'
;MSDHDVQPGSDEPEPAGETDDTGSADGAEAPTQGAPAPETGDLVIDAALRDLAEAPEDDLDAQVERGEQVQRTLQGRLSDLGG
;
A
#
# COMPACT_ATOMS: atom_id res chain seq x y z
N MET A 1 24.51 -53.68 -27.23
CA MET A 1 25.78 -52.93 -27.32
C MET A 1 25.49 -51.70 -28.15
N SER A 2 25.27 -50.57 -27.47
CA SER A 2 25.11 -49.26 -28.10
C SER A 2 26.04 -48.32 -27.34
N ASP A 3 27.15 -48.01 -27.98
CA ASP A 3 28.08 -46.96 -27.59
C ASP A 3 27.78 -45.70 -28.41
N HIS A 4 28.08 -44.56 -27.79
CA HIS A 4 28.27 -43.21 -28.36
C HIS A 4 27.01 -42.36 -28.63
N ASP A 5 26.79 -41.35 -27.77
CA ASP A 5 27.14 -39.97 -28.10
C ASP A 5 27.24 -39.13 -26.82
N VAL A 6 28.40 -38.50 -26.61
CA VAL A 6 28.65 -37.48 -25.59
C VAL A 6 28.12 -36.16 -26.14
N GLN A 7 27.12 -35.56 -25.49
CA GLN A 7 26.81 -34.14 -25.68
C GLN A 7 27.36 -33.33 -24.50
N PRO A 8 28.41 -32.51 -24.68
CA PRO A 8 28.80 -31.49 -23.72
C PRO A 8 27.94 -30.25 -23.98
N GLY A 9 26.75 -30.22 -23.39
CA GLY A 9 25.88 -29.06 -23.41
C GLY A 9 26.07 -28.24 -22.13
N SER A 10 26.85 -27.16 -22.26
CA SER A 10 26.71 -25.90 -21.52
C SER A 10 26.63 -25.97 -20.00
N ASP A 11 27.77 -25.66 -19.38
CA ASP A 11 27.84 -24.93 -18.11
C ASP A 11 27.01 -23.64 -18.28
N GLU A 12 25.72 -23.70 -17.94
CA GLU A 12 24.91 -22.51 -17.74
C GLU A 12 25.27 -22.02 -16.34
N PRO A 13 25.90 -20.83 -16.19
CA PRO A 13 26.20 -20.33 -14.87
C PRO A 13 24.87 -20.05 -14.17
N GLU A 14 24.53 -20.88 -13.18
CA GLU A 14 23.50 -20.54 -12.21
C GLU A 14 23.92 -19.22 -11.55
N PRO A 15 23.15 -18.12 -11.67
CA PRO A 15 23.42 -16.95 -10.85
C PRO A 15 22.95 -17.26 -9.42
N ALA A 16 23.78 -17.98 -8.66
CA ALA A 16 23.73 -17.96 -7.22
C ALA A 16 24.46 -16.70 -6.73
N GLY A 17 23.70 -15.78 -6.12
CA GLY A 17 24.20 -14.53 -5.54
C GLY A 17 23.19 -13.42 -5.74
N GLU A 18 22.13 -13.38 -4.93
CA GLU A 18 22.14 -12.62 -3.66
C GLU A 18 22.29 -11.12 -3.92
N THR A 19 21.16 -10.43 -3.96
CA THR A 19 20.95 -9.29 -3.07
C THR A 19 19.51 -9.31 -2.62
N ASP A 20 19.31 -9.43 -1.31
CA ASP A 20 18.16 -8.90 -0.60
C ASP A 20 17.81 -7.50 -1.15
N ASP A 21 16.88 -7.46 -2.09
CA ASP A 21 16.06 -6.28 -2.35
C ASP A 21 14.61 -6.76 -2.43
N THR A 22 14.19 -7.54 -1.44
CA THR A 22 12.81 -7.40 -0.98
C THR A 22 12.82 -6.05 -0.30
N GLY A 23 12.63 -5.00 -1.10
CA GLY A 23 12.53 -3.64 -0.62
C GLY A 23 11.71 -3.69 0.66
N SER A 24 12.32 -3.24 1.75
CA SER A 24 11.56 -2.85 2.92
C SER A 24 10.54 -1.83 2.41
N ALA A 25 9.35 -2.31 2.06
CA ALA A 25 8.12 -1.55 2.14
C ALA A 25 7.85 -1.37 3.64
N ASP A 26 8.78 -0.70 4.32
CA ASP A 26 8.59 -0.13 5.62
C ASP A 26 7.54 0.97 5.41
N GLY A 27 6.29 0.65 5.73
CA GLY A 27 5.26 1.65 5.96
C GLY A 27 4.29 1.98 4.83
N ALA A 28 4.02 1.07 3.90
CA ALA A 28 2.77 1.12 3.14
C ALA A 28 1.98 -0.17 3.41
N GLU A 29 1.58 -0.36 4.68
CA GLU A 29 0.48 -1.27 4.97
C GLU A 29 -0.69 -0.78 4.13
N ALA A 30 -1.11 -1.58 3.13
CA ALA A 30 -2.39 -1.36 2.47
C ALA A 30 -3.43 -1.18 3.59
N PRO A 31 -4.29 -0.15 3.54
CA PRO A 31 -5.22 0.14 4.62
C PRO A 31 -5.96 -1.15 4.95
N THR A 32 -5.59 -1.74 6.08
CA THR A 32 -6.15 -3.01 6.53
C THR A 32 -7.59 -2.66 6.89
N GLN A 33 -8.54 -3.23 6.15
CA GLN A 33 -9.96 -3.01 6.38
C GLN A 33 -10.28 -3.41 7.82
N GLY A 34 -10.75 -2.44 8.62
CA GLY A 34 -11.02 -2.61 10.04
C GLY A 34 -9.91 -2.15 10.99
N ALA A 35 -8.78 -1.65 10.50
CA ALA A 35 -7.83 -0.93 11.35
C ALA A 35 -8.45 0.38 11.86
N PRO A 36 -8.22 0.76 13.13
CA PRO A 36 -8.74 2.00 13.66
C PRO A 36 -8.21 3.19 12.85
N ALA A 37 -9.09 4.16 12.57
CA ALA A 37 -8.70 5.40 11.91
C ALA A 37 -7.52 6.05 12.66
N PRO A 38 -6.49 6.54 11.93
CA PRO A 38 -5.33 7.15 12.57
C PRO A 38 -5.73 8.43 13.31
N GLU A 39 -5.13 8.65 14.48
CA GLU A 39 -5.31 9.88 15.24
C GLU A 39 -4.23 10.90 14.85
N THR A 40 -4.68 12.05 14.36
CA THR A 40 -3.83 13.14 13.89
C THR A 40 -3.68 14.26 14.92
N GLY A 41 -4.55 14.27 15.94
CA GLY A 41 -4.61 15.34 16.94
C GLY A 41 -5.42 16.56 16.49
N ASP A 42 -5.92 16.56 15.25
CA ASP A 42 -6.90 17.53 14.75
C ASP A 42 -8.29 16.91 14.78
N LEU A 43 -9.15 17.41 15.67
CA LEU A 43 -10.50 16.87 15.88
C LEU A 43 -11.36 16.81 14.61
N VAL A 44 -11.14 17.72 13.65
CA VAL A 44 -11.91 17.75 12.41
C VAL A 44 -11.41 16.67 11.44
N ILE A 45 -10.10 16.51 11.35
CA ILE A 45 -9.50 15.44 10.53
C ILE A 45 -9.84 14.07 11.13
N ASP A 46 -9.72 13.92 12.45
CA ASP A 46 -10.00 12.66 13.15
C ASP A 46 -11.47 12.25 13.02
N ALA A 47 -12.39 13.21 13.07
CA ALA A 47 -13.80 12.96 12.82
C ALA A 47 -14.06 12.50 11.37
N ALA A 48 -13.45 13.17 10.38
CA ALA A 48 -13.62 12.81 8.98
C ALA A 48 -13.03 11.42 8.66
N LEU A 49 -11.87 11.09 9.24
CA LEU A 49 -11.24 9.77 9.08
C LEU A 49 -12.08 8.66 9.73
N ARG A 50 -12.72 8.95 10.88
CA ARG A 50 -13.66 8.01 11.50
C ARG A 50 -14.89 7.79 10.65
N ASP A 51 -15.50 8.86 10.13
CA ASP A 51 -16.66 8.76 9.24
C ASP A 51 -16.35 7.93 7.97
N LEU A 52 -15.12 8.03 7.45
CA LEU A 52 -14.65 7.19 6.34
C LEU A 52 -14.46 5.73 6.76
N ALA A 53 -13.90 5.46 7.94
CA ALA A 53 -13.71 4.11 8.45
C ALA A 53 -15.04 3.40 8.82
N GLU A 54 -16.08 4.16 9.13
CA GLU A 54 -17.43 3.66 9.39
C GLU A 54 -18.25 3.41 8.11
N ALA A 55 -17.75 3.86 6.94
CA ALA A 55 -18.41 3.61 5.67
C ALA A 55 -18.46 2.10 5.35
N PRO A 56 -19.59 1.56 4.84
CA PRO A 56 -19.68 0.14 4.53
C PRO A 56 -18.65 -0.27 3.47
N GLU A 57 -17.96 -1.38 3.72
CA GLU A 57 -16.94 -1.92 2.80
C GLU A 57 -17.51 -2.35 1.44
N ASP A 58 -18.80 -2.72 1.40
CA ASP A 58 -19.51 -3.11 0.19
C ASP A 58 -20.13 -1.91 -0.57
N ASP A 59 -20.08 -0.72 0.01
CA ASP A 59 -20.68 0.51 -0.55
C ASP A 59 -19.57 1.46 -1.05
N LEU A 60 -19.13 1.22 -2.29
CA LEU A 60 -18.08 2.01 -2.93
C LEU A 60 -18.48 3.48 -3.12
N ASP A 61 -19.75 3.75 -3.38
CA ASP A 61 -20.23 5.13 -3.53
C ASP A 61 -20.12 5.87 -2.19
N ALA A 62 -20.49 5.21 -1.08
CA ALA A 62 -20.30 5.77 0.25
C ALA A 62 -18.81 5.98 0.59
N GLN A 63 -17.93 5.04 0.23
CA GLN A 63 -16.48 5.20 0.44
C GLN A 63 -15.91 6.39 -0.34
N VAL A 64 -16.34 6.57 -1.59
CA VAL A 64 -15.89 7.70 -2.42
C VAL A 64 -16.37 9.01 -1.82
N GLU A 65 -17.65 9.13 -1.44
CA GLU A 65 -18.20 10.35 -0.82
C GLU A 65 -17.44 10.74 0.46
N ARG A 66 -17.22 9.77 1.36
CA ARG A 66 -16.49 10.00 2.61
C ARG A 66 -15.00 10.27 2.37
N GLY A 67 -14.40 9.61 1.37
CA GLY A 67 -13.00 9.82 0.98
C GLY A 67 -12.76 11.23 0.44
N GLU A 68 -13.66 11.73 -0.41
CA GLU A 68 -13.61 13.11 -0.91
C GLU A 68 -13.77 14.15 0.21
N GLN A 69 -14.64 13.86 1.19
CA GLN A 69 -14.81 14.71 2.37
C GLN A 69 -13.52 14.82 3.19
N VAL A 70 -12.84 13.70 3.44
CA VAL A 70 -11.53 13.67 4.10
C VAL A 70 -10.51 14.47 3.28
N GLN A 71 -10.43 14.22 1.97
CA GLN A 71 -9.47 14.89 1.10
C GLN A 71 -9.64 16.41 1.11
N ARG A 72 -10.88 16.91 1.00
CA ARG A 72 -11.18 18.35 1.06
C ARG A 72 -10.78 18.95 2.41
N THR A 73 -11.04 18.23 3.49
CA THR A 73 -10.65 18.65 4.86
C THR A 73 -9.13 18.80 4.96
N LEU A 74 -8.39 17.79 4.51
CA LEU A 74 -6.93 17.80 4.51
C LEU A 74 -6.36 18.94 3.65
N GLN A 75 -6.89 19.14 2.45
CA GLN A 75 -6.46 20.23 1.57
C GLN A 75 -6.68 21.62 2.21
N GLY A 76 -7.82 21.81 2.88
CA GLY A 76 -8.12 23.06 3.59
C GLY A 76 -7.13 23.32 4.72
N ARG A 77 -6.84 22.30 5.54
CA ARG A 77 -5.87 22.38 6.64
C ARG A 77 -4.44 22.61 6.14
N LEU A 78 -4.02 21.92 5.09
CA LEU A 78 -2.70 22.12 4.49
C LEU A 78 -2.55 23.53 3.92
N SER A 79 -3.60 24.08 3.32
CA SER A 79 -3.60 25.46 2.82
C SER A 79 -3.46 26.49 3.96
N ASP A 80 -4.09 26.22 5.11
CA ASP A 80 -3.99 27.06 6.32
C ASP A 80 -2.58 27.03 6.94
N LEU A 81 -1.85 25.91 6.80
CA LEU A 81 -0.50 25.71 7.35
C LEU A 81 0.65 26.23 6.47
N GLY A 82 0.37 26.62 5.22
CA GLY A 82 1.40 26.91 4.21
C GLY A 82 1.10 28.07 3.26
N GLY A 83 0.31 29.05 3.71
CA GLY A 83 0.13 30.33 3.01
C GLY A 83 1.33 31.26 3.10
#